data_AF-A0A9W9CR89-F1
#
_entry.id   AF-A0A9W9CR89-F1
#
_cell.length_a   1.000
_cell.length_b   1.000
_cell.length_c   1.000
_cell.angle_alpha   90.00
_cell.angle_beta   90.00
_cell.angle_gamma   90.00
#
_symmetry.space_group_name_H-M   'P 1'
#
loop_
_entity.id
_entity.type
_entity.pdbx_description
1 polymer ?
#
loop_
_entity_poly.entity_id
_entity_poly.type
_entity_poly.pdbx_seq_one_letter_code
_entity_poly.pdbx_strand_id
1 'polypeptide(L)'
;MRYSLAFVAAIAATVQAHGVITSIQGANGVNMPGLSVQDGTPRDCATPGCGSEADTSIIRTREMGGKASALGRTNGGGAVDAAAAISMFMGAGTGTAAAAPAAPAASAATAATAGGNTATAGTSSAKTSGATTQQQQKRGLLDALTGGKAGGAGKTGAAGGADAAGTKTPKGTTEDTVSKAAGTGASSGLPTTADDGTVTMTFHQVNQDGAGPLTAAIDPTSGGTDPAAFQDAQVTQNVPGIGIGGLSGATTTDFPVKVQMPAGMTCSGTAGGASNVCIVRMQNSALAGPFGGSAAFTQSAAAKKRAVEYNLRKRHMARGILGKPE
;
A
#
# COMPACT_ATOMS: atom_id res chain seq x y z
N MET A 1 5.33 1.52 -54.58
CA MET A 1 5.97 2.26 -53.46
C MET A 1 5.78 1.44 -52.19
N ARG A 2 6.88 1.16 -51.49
CA ARG A 2 6.94 0.23 -50.36
C ARG A 2 6.36 0.90 -49.11
N TYR A 3 5.42 0.25 -48.45
CA TYR A 3 4.85 0.69 -47.18
C TYR A 3 5.91 0.62 -46.09
N SER A 4 6.38 1.77 -45.63
CA SER A 4 7.21 1.84 -44.43
C SER A 4 6.27 1.86 -43.23
N LEU A 5 5.97 0.68 -42.70
CA LEU A 5 5.41 0.49 -41.36
C LEU A 5 6.45 1.00 -40.37
N ALA A 6 6.43 2.29 -40.09
CA ALA A 6 7.20 2.87 -39.01
C ALA A 6 6.73 2.20 -37.71
N PHE A 7 7.66 1.47 -37.10
CA PHE A 7 7.61 0.92 -35.75
C PHE A 7 7.00 1.95 -34.80
N VAL A 8 5.72 1.76 -34.42
CA VAL A 8 5.20 2.31 -33.17
C VAL A 8 5.84 1.44 -32.09
N ALA A 9 7.05 1.80 -31.66
CA ALA A 9 7.61 1.30 -30.43
C ALA A 9 6.65 1.75 -29.32
N ALA A 10 5.79 0.84 -28.87
CA ALA A 10 5.03 1.02 -27.66
C ALA A 10 6.03 1.16 -26.51
N ILE A 11 6.35 2.40 -26.14
CA ILE A 11 6.93 2.70 -24.84
C ILE A 11 5.85 2.29 -23.85
N ALA A 12 5.89 1.04 -23.39
CA ALA A 12 5.14 0.63 -22.23
C ALA A 12 5.67 1.49 -21.09
N ALA A 13 4.93 2.54 -20.74
CA ALA A 13 5.16 3.26 -19.51
C ALA A 13 5.15 2.22 -18.39
N THR A 14 6.32 1.92 -17.84
CA THR A 14 6.47 1.03 -16.70
C THR A 14 5.93 1.79 -15.50
N VAL A 15 4.62 1.71 -15.29
CA VAL A 15 3.97 2.35 -14.14
C VAL A 15 4.55 1.72 -12.88
N GLN A 16 5.43 2.47 -12.22
CA GLN A 16 6.12 2.08 -10.99
C GLN A 16 5.35 2.74 -9.85
N ALA A 17 4.33 2.02 -9.37
CA ALA A 17 3.37 2.46 -8.35
C ALA A 17 3.51 1.69 -7.04
N HIS A 18 4.72 1.20 -6.77
CA HIS A 18 4.95 0.28 -5.66
C HIS A 18 4.82 1.03 -4.34
N GLY A 19 4.06 0.42 -3.45
CA GLY A 19 3.97 0.84 -2.07
C GLY A 19 3.32 -0.27 -1.25
N VAL A 20 3.63 -0.27 0.04
CA VAL A 20 3.30 -1.37 0.93
C VAL A 20 2.82 -0.83 2.26
N ILE A 21 1.87 -1.53 2.89
CA ILE A 21 1.52 -1.25 4.28
C ILE A 21 2.64 -1.83 5.14
N THR A 22 3.48 -0.98 5.74
CA THR A 22 4.62 -1.44 6.56
C THR A 22 4.19 -1.76 7.98
N SER A 23 3.18 -1.05 8.50
CA SER A 23 2.71 -1.25 9.86
C SER A 23 1.23 -0.90 10.00
N ILE A 24 0.56 -1.62 10.89
CA ILE A 24 -0.71 -1.24 11.49
C ILE A 24 -0.51 -0.84 12.95
N GLN A 25 -1.15 0.25 13.37
CA GLN A 25 -1.05 0.80 14.72
C GLN A 25 -2.40 0.69 15.43
N GLY A 26 -2.44 -0.15 16.47
CA GLY A 26 -3.63 -0.41 17.23
C GLY A 26 -3.90 0.66 18.29
N ALA A 27 -5.17 0.96 18.55
CA ALA A 27 -5.54 1.84 19.66
C ALA A 27 -5.19 1.26 21.04
N ASN A 28 -4.97 -0.05 21.12
CA ASN A 28 -4.41 -0.75 22.27
C ASN A 28 -2.88 -0.58 22.43
N GLY A 29 -2.23 0.23 21.59
CA GLY A 29 -0.78 0.47 21.63
C GLY A 29 0.07 -0.65 21.00
N VAL A 30 -0.59 -1.65 20.39
CA VAL A 30 0.08 -2.75 19.71
C VAL A 30 0.32 -2.41 18.25
N ASN A 31 1.55 -2.58 17.79
CA ASN A 31 1.92 -2.41 16.39
C ASN A 31 2.28 -3.76 15.80
N MET A 32 1.78 -4.04 14.61
CA MET A 32 2.11 -5.24 13.85
C MET A 32 2.62 -4.84 12.46
N PRO A 33 3.64 -5.51 11.91
CA PRO A 33 4.02 -5.35 10.51
C PRO A 33 2.88 -5.70 9.56
N GLY A 34 2.89 -5.12 8.36
CA GLY A 34 1.96 -5.54 7.30
C GLY A 34 2.19 -7.01 6.90
N LEU A 35 1.16 -7.64 6.32
CA LEU A 35 1.15 -9.08 6.08
C LEU A 35 2.08 -9.55 4.96
N SER A 36 2.49 -8.63 4.08
CA SER A 36 3.44 -8.94 3.01
C SER A 36 4.88 -8.52 3.33
N VAL A 37 5.09 -7.78 4.43
CA VAL A 37 6.35 -7.15 4.81
C VAL A 37 7.44 -8.22 5.00
N GLN A 38 8.63 -7.94 4.49
CA GLN A 38 9.77 -8.85 4.56
C GLN A 38 10.99 -8.11 5.13
N ASP A 39 11.58 -8.67 6.19
CA ASP A 39 12.84 -8.18 6.73
C ASP A 39 13.94 -8.20 5.66
N GLY A 40 14.86 -7.24 5.72
CA GLY A 40 15.90 -7.04 4.73
C GLY A 40 15.48 -6.20 3.53
N THR A 41 14.18 -5.88 3.37
CA THR A 41 13.70 -5.03 2.26
C THR A 41 14.18 -3.59 2.47
N PRO A 42 14.95 -2.99 1.54
CA PRO A 42 15.36 -1.59 1.66
C PRO A 42 14.18 -0.63 1.57
N ARG A 43 14.16 0.40 2.42
CA ARG A 43 13.10 1.42 2.45
C ARG A 43 13.57 2.80 1.99
N ASP A 44 14.86 2.94 1.70
CA ASP A 44 15.50 4.20 1.35
C ASP A 44 15.82 4.34 -0.15
N CYS A 45 15.35 3.39 -0.96
CA CYS A 45 15.63 3.32 -2.38
C CYS A 45 14.34 3.17 -3.21
N ALA A 46 14.27 3.89 -4.34
CA ALA A 46 13.06 4.01 -5.17
C ALA A 46 13.09 3.16 -6.45
N THR A 47 14.15 2.38 -6.67
CA THR A 47 14.37 1.65 -7.93
C THR A 47 14.16 0.15 -7.75
N PRO A 48 13.60 -0.59 -8.72
CA PRO A 48 13.36 -2.03 -8.54
C PRO A 48 14.66 -2.81 -8.29
N GLY A 49 15.77 -2.37 -8.89
CA GLY A 49 17.07 -3.04 -8.82
C GLY A 49 17.72 -3.11 -7.42
N CYS A 50 17.25 -2.30 -6.46
CA CYS A 50 17.72 -2.40 -5.07
C CYS A 50 16.84 -3.31 -4.19
N GLY A 51 15.75 -3.86 -4.74
CA GLY A 51 14.87 -4.79 -4.01
C GLY A 51 13.83 -4.13 -3.10
N SER A 52 13.67 -2.79 -3.11
CA SER A 52 12.70 -2.08 -2.25
C SER A 52 11.23 -2.36 -2.56
N GLU A 53 10.96 -3.05 -3.67
CA GLU A 53 9.62 -3.46 -4.11
C GLU A 53 9.32 -4.94 -3.80
N ALA A 54 10.27 -5.65 -3.17
CA ALA A 54 10.21 -7.10 -2.96
C ALA A 54 8.97 -7.54 -2.17
N ASP A 55 8.49 -6.71 -1.25
CA ASP A 55 7.34 -6.99 -0.39
C ASP A 55 6.08 -6.18 -0.72
N THR A 56 6.10 -5.44 -1.83
CA THR A 56 4.89 -4.82 -2.36
C THR A 56 3.94 -5.89 -2.88
N SER A 57 2.69 -5.85 -2.42
CA SER A 57 1.66 -6.78 -2.87
C SER A 57 1.13 -6.39 -4.24
N ILE A 58 1.16 -7.33 -5.18
CA ILE A 58 0.55 -7.25 -6.50
C ILE A 58 -0.85 -7.88 -6.40
N ILE A 59 -1.89 -7.05 -6.37
CA ILE A 59 -3.27 -7.43 -6.08
C ILE A 59 -4.08 -7.44 -7.38
N ARG A 60 -3.76 -8.38 -8.26
CA ARG A 60 -4.47 -8.56 -9.53
C ARG A 60 -5.58 -9.59 -9.36
N THR A 61 -6.83 -9.18 -9.54
CA THR A 61 -8.00 -10.08 -9.47
C THR A 61 -7.85 -11.31 -10.36
N ARG A 62 -7.27 -11.15 -11.57
CA ARG A 62 -7.03 -12.26 -12.51
C ARG A 62 -6.01 -13.30 -12.03
N GLU A 63 -5.23 -13.01 -10.99
CA GLU A 63 -4.21 -13.91 -10.44
C GLU A 63 -4.69 -14.63 -9.17
N MET A 64 -5.82 -14.21 -8.59
CA MET A 64 -6.43 -14.78 -7.39
C MET A 64 -6.97 -16.19 -7.67
N GLY A 65 -6.80 -17.10 -6.71
CA GLY A 65 -7.17 -18.52 -6.88
C GLY A 65 -6.15 -19.34 -7.69
N GLY A 66 -5.01 -18.75 -8.02
CA GLY A 66 -3.88 -19.41 -8.67
C GLY A 66 -2.57 -19.00 -8.02
N LYS A 67 -1.84 -18.07 -8.65
CA LYS A 67 -0.50 -17.64 -8.19
C LYS A 67 -0.53 -16.61 -7.06
N ALA A 68 -1.70 -16.03 -6.77
CA ALA A 68 -1.90 -15.02 -5.73
C ALA A 68 -3.06 -15.41 -4.80
N SER A 69 -2.97 -15.01 -3.54
CA SER A 69 -4.07 -15.10 -2.57
C SER A 69 -5.03 -13.92 -2.77
N ALA A 70 -6.08 -13.82 -1.94
CA ALA A 70 -6.93 -12.64 -1.91
C ALA A 70 -6.17 -11.36 -1.50
N LEU A 71 -5.00 -11.49 -0.87
CA LEU A 71 -4.10 -10.39 -0.51
C LEU A 71 -3.06 -10.08 -1.59
N GLY A 72 -3.08 -10.83 -2.71
CA GLY A 72 -2.12 -10.69 -3.78
C GLY A 72 -0.91 -11.61 -3.63
N ARG A 73 0.19 -11.21 -4.27
CA ARG A 73 1.49 -11.88 -4.20
C ARG A 73 2.62 -10.86 -4.20
N THR A 74 3.77 -11.25 -3.70
CA THR A 74 4.99 -10.43 -3.75
C THR A 74 5.93 -10.90 -4.86
N ASN A 75 6.94 -10.08 -5.18
CA ASN A 75 7.98 -10.46 -6.12
C ASN A 75 8.99 -11.36 -5.41
N GLY A 76 8.99 -12.66 -5.74
CA GLY A 76 9.90 -13.65 -5.15
C GLY A 76 9.37 -14.36 -3.89
N GLY A 77 8.45 -13.76 -3.14
CA GLY A 77 7.84 -14.38 -1.94
C GLY A 77 6.57 -15.20 -2.19
N GLY A 78 5.98 -15.13 -3.39
CA GLY A 78 4.76 -15.88 -3.72
C GLY A 78 3.48 -15.23 -3.18
N ALA A 79 2.43 -16.03 -3.01
CA ALA A 79 1.14 -15.54 -2.51
C ALA A 79 1.28 -15.05 -1.06
N VAL A 80 0.66 -13.90 -0.74
CA VAL A 80 0.70 -13.34 0.62
C VAL A 80 -0.13 -14.22 1.55
N ASP A 81 0.50 -14.73 2.62
CA ASP A 81 -0.12 -15.61 3.60
C ASP A 81 -0.34 -14.89 4.95
N ALA A 82 -1.59 -14.47 5.17
CA ALA A 82 -1.98 -13.81 6.42
C ALA A 82 -1.79 -14.71 7.65
N ALA A 83 -2.08 -16.01 7.52
CA ALA A 83 -2.01 -16.92 8.64
C ALA A 83 -0.56 -17.12 9.09
N ALA A 84 0.37 -17.24 8.14
CA ALA A 84 1.80 -17.31 8.45
C ALA A 84 2.29 -16.04 9.17
N ALA A 85 2.02 -14.85 8.62
CA ALA A 85 2.42 -13.58 9.21
C ALA A 85 1.82 -13.37 10.62
N ILE A 86 0.53 -13.66 10.79
CA ILE A 86 -0.14 -13.57 12.09
C ILE A 86 0.41 -14.61 13.07
N SER A 87 0.68 -15.85 12.63
CA SER A 87 1.20 -16.89 13.53
C SER A 87 2.58 -16.54 14.09
N MET A 88 3.43 -15.92 13.28
CA MET A 88 4.75 -15.45 13.70
C MET A 88 4.62 -14.32 14.72
N PHE A 89 3.72 -13.37 14.48
CA PHE A 89 3.44 -12.30 15.44
C PHE A 89 2.83 -12.82 16.75
N MET A 90 1.91 -13.78 16.68
CA MET A 90 1.27 -14.41 17.84
C MET A 90 2.19 -15.39 18.60
N GLY A 91 3.41 -15.66 18.09
CA GLY A 91 4.37 -16.56 18.74
C GLY A 91 4.02 -18.05 18.63
N ALA A 92 3.04 -18.39 17.78
CA ALA A 92 2.64 -19.78 17.51
C ALA A 92 3.56 -20.46 16.46
N GLY A 93 4.48 -19.71 15.86
CA GLY A 93 5.49 -20.24 14.95
C GLY A 93 6.61 -20.96 15.69
N THR A 94 6.54 -22.28 15.79
CA THR A 94 7.74 -23.10 16.00
C THR A 94 8.74 -22.81 14.87
N GLY A 95 9.96 -22.46 15.25
CA GLY A 95 11.00 -21.96 14.36
C GLY A 95 11.12 -22.68 13.02
N THR A 96 10.74 -21.97 11.96
CA THR A 96 11.41 -22.01 10.66
C THR A 96 11.29 -20.60 10.10
N ALA A 97 12.19 -19.72 10.52
CA ALA A 97 12.56 -18.60 9.67
C ALA A 97 12.97 -19.24 8.34
N ALA A 98 12.16 -19.05 7.30
CA ALA A 98 12.60 -19.32 5.95
C ALA A 98 13.75 -18.36 5.68
N ALA A 99 14.96 -18.82 5.95
CA ALA A 99 16.16 -18.17 5.52
C ALA A 99 16.03 -17.95 4.02
N ALA A 100 16.11 -16.68 3.60
CA ALA A 100 16.40 -16.36 2.22
C ALA A 100 17.58 -17.24 1.76
N PRO A 101 17.52 -17.89 0.58
CA PRO A 101 18.67 -18.61 0.09
C PRO A 101 19.81 -17.60 -0.09
N ALA A 102 20.87 -17.78 0.71
CA ALA A 102 22.11 -17.05 0.57
C ALA A 102 22.62 -17.19 -0.86
N ALA A 103 22.80 -16.07 -1.55
CA ALA A 103 23.46 -16.04 -2.84
C ALA A 103 24.90 -16.58 -2.70
N PRO A 104 25.38 -17.45 -3.61
CA PRO A 104 26.75 -17.93 -3.54
C PRO A 104 27.72 -16.78 -3.86
N ALA A 105 28.63 -16.53 -2.92
CA ALA A 105 29.74 -15.59 -3.10
C ALA A 105 30.66 -16.10 -4.22
N ALA A 106 30.71 -15.35 -5.32
CA ALA A 106 31.73 -15.51 -6.35
C ALA A 106 32.99 -14.71 -5.94
N SER A 107 34.11 -15.43 -5.86
CA SER A 107 35.45 -14.91 -5.64
C SER A 107 35.94 -14.05 -6.80
N ALA A 108 36.47 -12.86 -6.51
CA ALA A 108 37.51 -12.25 -7.33
C ALA A 108 38.35 -11.29 -6.49
N ALA A 109 39.60 -11.70 -6.26
CA ALA A 109 40.66 -10.84 -5.78
C ALA A 109 41.13 -9.90 -6.91
N THR A 110 41.49 -8.66 -6.56
CA THR A 110 42.85 -8.09 -6.61
C THR A 110 42.84 -6.61 -7.05
N ALA A 111 43.30 -5.76 -6.12
CA ALA A 111 44.06 -4.52 -6.23
C ALA A 111 43.82 -3.51 -7.37
N ALA A 112 43.61 -2.23 -7.00
CA ALA A 112 44.66 -1.21 -7.11
C ALA A 112 44.25 0.11 -6.42
N THR A 113 45.19 0.61 -5.62
CA THR A 113 45.16 1.86 -4.85
C THR A 113 45.76 3.01 -5.66
N ALA A 114 45.09 4.16 -5.72
CA ALA A 114 45.62 5.54 -5.77
C ALA A 114 44.40 6.48 -5.92
N GLY A 115 44.11 7.49 -5.10
CA GLY A 115 44.98 8.32 -4.26
C GLY A 115 45.41 9.57 -5.05
N GLY A 116 44.64 10.67 -4.96
CA GLY A 116 45.07 11.97 -5.52
C GLY A 116 43.95 12.96 -5.82
N ASN A 117 43.49 13.66 -4.79
CA ASN A 117 42.72 14.91 -4.91
C ASN A 117 43.70 16.07 -5.12
N THR A 118 43.57 16.85 -6.20
CA THR A 118 44.07 18.23 -6.25
C THR A 118 43.11 19.10 -7.05
N ALA A 119 42.63 20.15 -6.38
CA ALA A 119 41.81 21.21 -6.94
C ALA A 119 42.62 22.13 -7.85
N THR A 120 41.98 22.73 -8.85
CA THR A 120 42.40 24.04 -9.37
C THR A 120 41.19 24.80 -9.88
N ALA A 121 41.12 26.05 -9.45
CA ALA A 121 40.02 26.99 -9.64
C ALA A 121 40.29 27.94 -10.82
N GLY A 122 39.20 28.50 -11.38
CA GLY A 122 39.15 29.74 -12.16
C GLY A 122 39.49 29.56 -13.65
N THR A 123 38.91 30.27 -14.62
CA THR A 123 38.01 31.44 -14.63
C THR A 123 37.50 31.62 -16.07
N SER A 124 36.54 32.53 -16.27
CA SER A 124 36.08 33.15 -17.53
C SER A 124 34.97 32.40 -18.29
N SER A 125 33.94 33.01 -18.88
CA SER A 125 33.39 34.37 -18.86
C SER A 125 32.00 34.29 -19.51
N ALA A 126 31.12 35.20 -19.11
CA ALA A 126 29.74 35.33 -19.57
C ALA A 126 29.59 35.63 -21.07
N LYS A 127 28.46 35.20 -21.67
CA LYS A 127 27.77 35.98 -22.72
C LYS A 127 26.26 35.76 -22.70
N THR A 128 25.57 36.89 -22.60
CA THR A 128 24.12 37.11 -22.46
C THR A 128 23.43 37.26 -23.83
N SER A 129 22.09 37.28 -23.79
CA SER A 129 21.09 37.78 -24.77
C SER A 129 20.75 36.88 -25.97
N GLY A 130 19.49 36.68 -26.38
CA GLY A 130 18.19 37.16 -25.90
C GLY A 130 17.05 36.66 -26.82
N ALA A 131 15.81 36.63 -26.29
CA ALA A 131 14.48 36.91 -26.87
C ALA A 131 14.18 36.59 -28.37
N THR A 132 13.02 36.12 -28.86
CA THR A 132 11.60 36.20 -28.42
C THR A 132 10.72 35.42 -29.45
N THR A 133 9.46 35.14 -29.05
CA THR A 133 8.27 34.90 -29.91
C THR A 133 8.10 33.51 -30.56
N GLN A 134 7.12 32.74 -30.06
CA GLN A 134 6.06 32.05 -30.82
C GLN A 134 5.04 31.49 -29.80
N GLN A 135 4.24 32.41 -29.27
CA GLN A 135 2.94 32.11 -28.66
C GLN A 135 1.93 31.82 -29.79
N GLN A 136 0.86 31.09 -29.44
CA GLN A 136 -0.35 30.81 -30.24
C GLN A 136 -0.39 29.46 -30.97
N GLN A 137 -0.26 28.32 -30.28
CA GLN A 137 -1.02 27.07 -30.58
C GLN A 137 -1.21 26.14 -29.36
N LYS A 138 -1.03 26.63 -28.11
CA LYS A 138 -1.07 25.82 -26.87
C LYS A 138 -2.36 25.95 -26.04
N ARG A 139 -3.47 26.41 -26.62
CA ARG A 139 -4.73 26.63 -25.88
C ARG A 139 -5.74 25.48 -25.91
N GLY A 140 -5.56 24.47 -26.78
CA GLY A 140 -6.44 23.29 -26.80
C GLY A 140 -6.03 22.15 -25.86
N LEU A 141 -4.76 22.11 -25.42
CA LEU A 141 -4.22 21.00 -24.61
C LEU A 141 -4.37 21.23 -23.10
N LEU A 142 -4.60 22.48 -22.68
CA LEU A 142 -4.80 22.84 -21.27
C LEU A 142 -6.22 22.56 -20.79
N ASP A 143 -7.21 22.63 -21.69
CA ASP A 143 -8.62 22.33 -21.39
C ASP A 143 -8.90 20.82 -21.23
N ALA A 144 -8.00 19.98 -21.77
CA ALA A 144 -7.98 18.54 -21.50
C ALA A 144 -7.25 18.18 -20.19
N LEU A 145 -6.48 19.12 -19.60
CA LEU A 145 -5.72 18.93 -18.36
C LEU A 145 -6.44 19.48 -17.12
N THR A 146 -7.42 20.35 -17.29
CA THR A 146 -8.25 20.89 -16.20
C THR A 146 -9.68 20.44 -16.39
N GLY A 147 -9.98 19.21 -15.94
CA GLY A 147 -11.25 18.50 -16.11
C GLY A 147 -12.49 19.39 -16.03
N GLY A 148 -13.00 19.76 -17.21
CA GLY A 148 -14.31 20.36 -17.42
C GLY A 148 -15.42 19.35 -17.12
N LYS A 149 -16.29 19.77 -16.22
CA LYS A 149 -17.37 19.01 -15.60
C LYS A 149 -18.48 18.70 -16.61
N ALA A 150 -18.75 17.41 -16.88
CA ALA A 150 -20.01 16.96 -17.46
C ALA A 150 -20.35 15.55 -16.92
N GLY A 151 -21.55 15.43 -16.35
CA GLY A 151 -22.00 14.27 -15.59
C GLY A 151 -22.33 13.04 -16.42
N GLY A 152 -22.26 11.88 -15.78
CA GLY A 152 -22.67 10.59 -16.32
C GLY A 152 -22.29 9.45 -15.38
N ALA A 153 -23.29 8.70 -14.94
CA ALA A 153 -23.27 7.73 -13.86
C ALA A 153 -22.25 6.58 -13.97
N GLY A 154 -21.79 6.12 -12.81
CA GLY A 154 -21.32 4.75 -12.59
C GLY A 154 -19.81 4.52 -12.69
N LYS A 155 -19.04 5.02 -11.73
CA LYS A 155 -17.70 4.47 -11.39
C LYS A 155 -17.45 4.61 -9.88
N THR A 156 -17.06 3.52 -9.25
CA THR A 156 -16.51 3.46 -7.90
C THR A 156 -15.22 4.30 -7.86
N GLY A 157 -15.39 5.60 -7.58
CA GLY A 157 -14.29 6.52 -7.37
C GLY A 157 -13.74 6.35 -5.97
N ALA A 158 -12.42 6.35 -5.83
CA ALA A 158 -11.74 6.54 -4.56
C ALA A 158 -12.32 7.81 -3.90
N ALA A 159 -13.19 7.66 -2.90
CA ALA A 159 -13.67 8.77 -2.12
C ALA A 159 -12.47 9.29 -1.32
N GLY A 160 -11.91 10.42 -1.76
CA GLY A 160 -10.68 10.98 -1.20
C GLY A 160 -10.86 11.40 0.25
N GLY A 161 -10.29 10.64 1.16
CA GLY A 161 -9.98 11.10 2.52
C GLY A 161 -8.96 12.24 2.50
N ALA A 162 -8.73 12.86 3.66
CA ALA A 162 -7.75 13.93 3.77
C ALA A 162 -6.34 13.44 3.37
N ASP A 163 -5.61 14.28 2.64
CA ASP A 163 -4.23 13.97 2.23
C ASP A 163 -3.30 13.91 3.45
N ALA A 164 -2.54 12.83 3.57
CA ALA A 164 -1.57 12.63 4.63
C ALA A 164 -0.27 13.38 4.35
N ALA A 165 0.30 14.00 5.39
CA ALA A 165 1.68 14.48 5.34
C ALA A 165 2.65 13.29 5.41
N GLY A 166 3.49 13.14 4.38
CA GLY A 166 4.48 12.06 4.31
C GLY A 166 5.77 12.40 5.05
N THR A 167 6.45 11.38 5.57
CA THR A 167 7.79 11.47 6.15
C THR A 167 8.78 10.71 5.29
N LYS A 168 9.83 11.39 4.81
CA LYS A 168 10.87 10.77 3.99
C LYS A 168 11.65 9.75 4.82
N THR A 169 11.79 8.54 4.32
CA THR A 169 12.56 7.50 4.98
C THR A 169 14.07 7.83 4.93
N PRO A 170 14.80 7.74 6.07
CA PRO A 170 16.24 7.98 6.10
C PRO A 170 17.05 7.02 5.23
N LYS A 171 18.23 7.45 4.80
CA LYS A 171 19.17 6.60 4.08
C LYS A 171 19.70 5.48 5.00
N GLY A 172 19.83 4.27 4.46
CA GLY A 172 20.24 3.06 5.16
C GLY A 172 19.10 2.31 5.87
N THR A 173 17.87 2.85 5.85
CA THR A 173 16.73 2.16 6.46
C THR A 173 16.42 0.87 5.70
N THR A 174 16.43 -0.23 6.44
CA THR A 174 16.06 -1.56 5.98
C THR A 174 14.96 -2.08 6.89
N GLU A 175 13.99 -2.77 6.32
CA GLU A 175 12.92 -3.41 7.07
C GLU A 175 13.48 -4.46 8.03
N ASP A 176 13.08 -4.38 9.30
CA ASP A 176 13.47 -5.35 10.33
C ASP A 176 12.36 -5.57 11.38
N THR A 177 11.14 -5.11 11.09
CA THR A 177 10.04 -5.15 12.06
C THR A 177 9.42 -6.53 12.19
N VAL A 178 9.58 -7.42 11.22
CA VAL A 178 8.93 -8.74 11.22
C VAL A 178 9.53 -9.63 12.30
N SER A 179 10.86 -9.80 12.31
CA SER A 179 11.56 -10.55 13.34
C SER A 179 11.45 -9.89 14.72
N LYS A 180 11.48 -8.56 14.80
CA LYS A 180 11.33 -7.82 16.07
C LYS A 180 9.94 -7.95 16.68
N ALA A 181 8.90 -8.01 15.87
CA ALA A 181 7.52 -8.13 16.34
C ALA A 181 7.09 -9.59 16.58
N ALA A 182 7.90 -10.58 16.18
CA ALA A 182 7.59 -11.99 16.39
C ALA A 182 7.35 -12.31 17.87
N GLY A 183 6.28 -13.03 18.16
CA GLY A 183 5.87 -13.40 19.52
C GLY A 183 5.25 -12.29 20.37
N THR A 184 5.32 -11.02 19.98
CA THR A 184 4.77 -9.92 20.78
C THR A 184 3.25 -9.99 20.93
N GLY A 185 2.55 -10.56 19.95
CA GLY A 185 1.11 -10.77 19.97
C GLY A 185 0.64 -11.83 20.97
N ALA A 186 1.53 -12.71 21.45
CA ALA A 186 1.17 -13.76 22.41
C ALA A 186 0.60 -13.18 23.72
N SER A 187 1.15 -12.05 24.17
CA SER A 187 0.71 -11.35 25.39
C SER A 187 -0.17 -10.14 25.10
N SER A 188 0.09 -9.42 24.01
CA SER A 188 -0.57 -8.16 23.71
C SER A 188 -1.81 -8.28 22.81
N GLY A 189 -1.99 -9.45 22.18
CA GLY A 189 -3.01 -9.66 21.14
C GLY A 189 -2.67 -8.90 19.85
N LEU A 190 -3.63 -8.83 18.93
CA LEU A 190 -3.49 -8.07 17.69
C LEU A 190 -3.77 -6.56 17.90
N PRO A 191 -3.26 -5.69 17.01
CA PRO A 191 -3.69 -4.29 16.94
C PRO A 191 -5.22 -4.16 16.88
N THR A 192 -5.78 -3.21 17.64
CA THR A 192 -7.23 -2.94 17.61
C THR A 192 -7.57 -1.71 16.78
N THR A 193 -8.77 -1.65 16.21
CA THR A 193 -9.34 -0.37 15.76
C THR A 193 -9.40 0.64 16.90
N ALA A 194 -9.45 1.93 16.56
CA ALA A 194 -9.96 2.94 17.47
C ALA A 194 -11.42 2.66 17.81
N ASP A 195 -11.90 3.32 18.85
CA ASP A 195 -13.24 3.06 19.34
C ASP A 195 -14.28 3.35 18.29
N ASP A 196 -14.13 4.38 17.45
CA ASP A 196 -15.01 4.73 16.32
C ASP A 196 -14.97 3.72 15.13
N GLY A 197 -14.08 2.73 15.18
CA GLY A 197 -13.87 1.76 14.09
C GLY A 197 -12.82 2.20 13.07
N THR A 198 -12.04 3.25 13.34
CA THR A 198 -10.92 3.67 12.51
C THR A 198 -9.73 2.71 12.67
N VAL A 199 -9.15 2.29 11.54
CA VAL A 199 -7.90 1.55 11.46
C VAL A 199 -6.79 2.53 11.06
N THR A 200 -5.68 2.57 11.79
CA THR A 200 -4.52 3.44 11.48
C THR A 200 -3.35 2.60 11.03
N MET A 201 -2.72 2.98 9.92
CA MET A 201 -1.62 2.26 9.30
C MET A 201 -0.58 3.21 8.73
N THR A 202 0.61 2.68 8.43
CA THR A 202 1.64 3.36 7.67
C THR A 202 1.73 2.72 6.30
N PHE A 203 1.59 3.53 5.25
CA PHE A 203 1.83 3.14 3.88
C PHE A 203 3.16 3.72 3.41
N HIS A 204 4.10 2.86 3.06
CA HIS A 204 5.38 3.25 2.49
C HIS A 204 5.26 3.32 0.96
N GLN A 205 5.36 4.51 0.40
CA GLN A 205 5.47 4.73 -1.03
C GLN A 205 6.92 4.56 -1.47
N VAL A 206 7.19 3.63 -2.37
CA VAL A 206 8.55 3.36 -2.88
C VAL A 206 8.93 4.35 -3.97
N ASN A 207 8.06 4.55 -4.96
CA ASN A 207 8.32 5.29 -6.21
C ASN A 207 7.15 6.22 -6.60
N GLN A 208 7.36 7.01 -7.65
CA GLN A 208 6.60 8.23 -7.99
C GLN A 208 5.23 7.99 -8.68
N ASP A 209 5.03 6.83 -9.30
CA ASP A 209 3.99 6.68 -10.31
C ASP A 209 2.85 5.78 -9.83
N GLY A 210 1.93 6.31 -9.02
CA GLY A 210 0.66 5.65 -8.72
C GLY A 210 0.40 5.31 -7.25
N ALA A 211 1.00 6.01 -6.30
CA ALA A 211 0.87 5.67 -4.89
C ALA A 211 -0.49 6.01 -4.24
N GLY A 212 -1.31 6.86 -4.87
CA GLY A 212 -2.62 7.22 -4.33
C GLY A 212 -3.50 7.98 -5.33
N PRO A 213 -4.82 8.11 -5.12
CA PRO A 213 -5.52 7.70 -3.92
C PRO A 213 -5.64 6.17 -3.84
N LEU A 214 -5.42 5.63 -2.65
CA LEU A 214 -5.64 4.23 -2.36
C LEU A 214 -7.13 3.96 -2.18
N THR A 215 -7.56 2.77 -2.58
CA THR A 215 -8.84 2.17 -2.22
C THR A 215 -8.61 1.14 -1.13
N ALA A 216 -9.59 0.93 -0.25
CA ALA A 216 -9.51 -0.04 0.82
C ALA A 216 -10.71 -0.99 0.79
N ALA A 217 -10.47 -2.25 1.16
CA ALA A 217 -11.51 -3.22 1.45
C ALA A 217 -11.15 -4.00 2.71
N ILE A 218 -12.16 -4.44 3.45
CA ILE A 218 -12.00 -5.20 4.68
C ILE A 218 -12.71 -6.54 4.55
N ASP A 219 -12.00 -7.61 4.86
CA ASP A 219 -12.54 -8.95 5.06
C ASP A 219 -12.81 -9.18 6.56
N PRO A 220 -14.07 -9.33 6.97
CA PRO A 220 -14.43 -9.60 8.36
C PRO A 220 -14.43 -11.09 8.73
N THR A 221 -14.27 -12.02 7.78
CA THR A 221 -14.64 -13.43 7.97
C THR A 221 -13.58 -14.45 7.55
N SER A 222 -12.90 -14.28 6.42
CA SER A 222 -12.11 -15.37 5.83
C SER A 222 -10.65 -15.41 6.29
N GLY A 223 -10.22 -14.39 7.04
CA GLY A 223 -8.81 -14.26 7.41
C GLY A 223 -7.90 -13.91 6.23
N GLY A 224 -8.45 -13.27 5.19
CA GLY A 224 -7.72 -12.86 3.98
C GLY A 224 -7.55 -13.97 2.95
N THR A 225 -8.35 -15.04 3.02
CA THR A 225 -8.25 -16.19 2.12
C THR A 225 -9.26 -16.14 0.97
N ASP A 226 -10.44 -15.54 1.17
CA ASP A 226 -11.52 -15.44 0.20
C ASP A 226 -11.64 -14.00 -0.35
N PRO A 227 -11.42 -13.78 -1.66
CA PRO A 227 -11.59 -12.47 -2.27
C PRO A 227 -13.04 -11.96 -2.21
N ALA A 228 -14.05 -12.84 -2.13
CA ALA A 228 -15.45 -12.45 -2.05
C ALA A 228 -15.86 -11.94 -0.66
N ALA A 229 -15.05 -12.21 0.37
CA ALA A 229 -15.32 -11.73 1.73
C ALA A 229 -14.96 -10.25 1.92
N PHE A 230 -14.16 -9.67 1.02
CA PHE A 230 -13.77 -8.27 1.07
C PHE A 230 -14.93 -7.33 0.70
N GLN A 231 -15.21 -6.39 1.60
CA GLN A 231 -16.19 -5.33 1.40
C GLN A 231 -15.47 -3.98 1.38
N ASP A 232 -15.91 -3.08 0.50
CA ASP A 232 -15.29 -1.75 0.38
C ASP A 232 -15.34 -0.98 1.71
N ALA A 233 -14.25 -0.30 2.02
CA ALA A 233 -14.08 0.51 3.21
C ALA A 233 -13.62 1.92 2.83
N GLN A 234 -14.05 2.92 3.61
CA GLN A 234 -13.71 4.31 3.31
C GLN A 234 -12.29 4.61 3.77
N VAL A 235 -11.46 5.17 2.89
CA VAL A 235 -10.15 5.72 3.27
C VAL A 235 -10.36 7.17 3.73
N THR A 236 -10.22 7.42 5.03
CA THR A 236 -10.48 8.74 5.64
C THR A 236 -9.24 9.63 5.69
N GLN A 237 -8.06 9.03 5.63
CA GLN A 237 -6.78 9.71 5.45
C GLN A 237 -5.96 8.91 4.44
N ASN A 238 -5.56 9.54 3.34
CA ASN A 238 -5.02 8.85 2.16
C ASN A 238 -3.64 9.36 1.78
N VAL A 239 -2.94 8.58 0.95
CA VAL A 239 -1.71 9.02 0.29
C VAL A 239 -2.09 10.08 -0.75
N PRO A 240 -1.44 11.27 -0.73
CA PRO A 240 -1.70 12.29 -1.74
C PRO A 240 -1.43 11.76 -3.15
N GLY A 241 -2.29 12.14 -4.11
CA GLY A 241 -2.10 11.78 -5.51
C GLY A 241 -2.92 12.64 -6.46
N ILE A 242 -2.34 13.00 -7.61
CA ILE A 242 -3.01 13.83 -8.63
C ILE A 242 -3.62 12.96 -9.74
N GLY A 243 -4.91 13.17 -10.03
CA GLY A 243 -5.56 12.74 -11.27
C GLY A 243 -5.78 11.24 -11.48
N ILE A 244 -5.92 10.84 -12.75
CA ILE A 244 -6.10 9.45 -13.20
C ILE A 244 -4.74 8.76 -13.19
N GLY A 245 -4.59 7.70 -12.42
CA GLY A 245 -3.34 6.92 -12.33
C GLY A 245 -2.53 7.18 -11.06
N GLY A 246 -2.82 8.26 -10.33
CA GLY A 246 -2.35 8.43 -8.97
C GLY A 246 -0.92 8.93 -8.80
N LEU A 247 -0.47 9.81 -9.70
CA LEU A 247 0.86 10.39 -9.66
C LEU A 247 1.11 11.06 -8.30
N SER A 248 2.16 10.65 -7.61
CA SER A 248 2.58 11.25 -6.34
C SER A 248 4.04 11.62 -6.47
N GLY A 249 4.36 12.89 -6.25
CA GLY A 249 5.72 13.46 -6.27
C GLY A 249 6.72 12.86 -5.26
N ALA A 250 6.29 11.88 -4.46
CA ALA A 250 7.08 11.27 -3.41
C ALA A 250 7.79 9.97 -3.86
N THR A 251 8.91 9.68 -3.20
CA THR A 251 9.56 8.36 -3.21
C THR A 251 10.01 8.04 -1.81
N THR A 252 10.17 6.77 -1.47
CA THR A 252 10.70 6.31 -0.18
C THR A 252 10.12 7.10 1.00
N THR A 253 8.79 7.23 1.04
CA THR A 253 8.08 8.12 1.96
C THR A 253 6.97 7.35 2.66
N ASP A 254 6.93 7.48 3.98
CA ASP A 254 5.92 6.90 4.85
C ASP A 254 4.76 7.86 5.00
N PHE A 255 3.56 7.40 4.68
CA PHE A 255 2.32 8.15 4.83
C PHE A 255 1.42 7.48 5.88
N PRO A 256 0.97 8.22 6.91
CA PRO A 256 -0.07 7.72 7.79
C PRO A 256 -1.40 7.66 7.03
N VAL A 257 -1.99 6.48 6.94
CA VAL A 257 -3.28 6.25 6.29
C VAL A 257 -4.30 5.76 7.29
N LYS A 258 -5.57 6.12 7.08
CA LYS A 258 -6.69 5.71 7.93
C LYS A 258 -7.82 5.15 7.10
N VAL A 259 -8.37 4.03 7.58
CA VAL A 259 -9.51 3.35 6.96
C VAL A 259 -10.62 3.23 7.98
N GLN A 260 -11.82 3.69 7.63
CA GLN A 260 -13.01 3.55 8.45
C GLN A 260 -13.69 2.22 8.14
N MET A 261 -13.88 1.40 9.17
CA MET A 261 -14.68 0.18 9.06
C MET A 261 -16.14 0.50 8.63
N PRO A 262 -16.73 -0.28 7.71
CA PRO A 262 -18.14 -0.17 7.35
C PRO A 262 -19.07 -0.33 8.55
N ALA A 263 -20.15 0.45 8.58
CA ALA A 263 -21.15 0.38 9.64
C ALA A 263 -21.80 -1.01 9.71
N GLY A 264 -21.88 -1.58 10.92
CA GLY A 264 -22.44 -2.92 11.13
C GLY A 264 -21.48 -4.08 10.87
N MET A 265 -20.26 -3.82 10.37
CA MET A 265 -19.26 -4.87 10.19
C MET A 265 -18.73 -5.35 11.54
N THR A 266 -18.58 -6.67 11.72
CA THR A 266 -17.98 -7.27 12.91
C THR A 266 -16.89 -8.25 12.52
N CYS A 267 -15.71 -8.19 13.14
CA CYS A 267 -14.65 -9.16 12.89
C CYS A 267 -14.98 -10.51 13.52
N SER A 268 -15.00 -11.55 12.69
CA SER A 268 -15.25 -12.93 13.09
C SER A 268 -14.27 -13.93 12.48
N GLY A 269 -13.33 -13.48 11.64
CA GLY A 269 -12.35 -14.35 11.02
C GLY A 269 -11.36 -14.94 12.01
N THR A 270 -10.71 -16.01 11.56
CA THR A 270 -9.60 -16.67 12.25
C THR A 270 -8.42 -16.76 11.31
N ALA A 271 -7.22 -16.47 11.82
CA ALA A 271 -5.98 -16.56 11.04
C ALA A 271 -4.79 -16.65 12.00
N GLY A 272 -3.81 -17.51 11.69
CA GLY A 272 -2.56 -17.61 12.44
C GLY A 272 -2.71 -17.83 13.95
N GLY A 273 -3.76 -18.55 14.38
CA GLY A 273 -4.07 -18.78 15.80
C GLY A 273 -4.83 -17.65 16.49
N ALA A 274 -5.04 -16.50 15.85
CA ALA A 274 -5.86 -15.41 16.35
C ALA A 274 -7.34 -15.56 15.94
N SER A 275 -8.24 -15.03 16.78
CA SER A 275 -9.70 -15.01 16.56
C SER A 275 -10.25 -13.59 16.58
N ASN A 276 -11.44 -13.39 16.00
CA ASN A 276 -12.05 -12.07 15.79
C ASN A 276 -11.17 -11.17 14.90
N VAL A 277 -10.49 -11.77 13.92
CA VAL A 277 -9.59 -11.10 13.00
C VAL A 277 -10.40 -10.50 11.85
N CYS A 278 -10.10 -9.24 11.52
CA CYS A 278 -10.38 -8.66 10.22
C CYS A 278 -9.06 -8.45 9.47
N ILE A 279 -9.11 -8.53 8.15
CA ILE A 279 -8.00 -8.15 7.28
C ILE A 279 -8.39 -6.93 6.47
N VAL A 280 -7.61 -5.86 6.57
CA VAL A 280 -7.72 -4.70 5.67
C VAL A 280 -6.73 -4.88 4.53
N ARG A 281 -7.17 -4.58 3.32
CA ARG A 281 -6.34 -4.53 2.11
C ARG A 281 -6.47 -3.15 1.49
N MET A 282 -5.35 -2.51 1.19
CA MET A 282 -5.32 -1.25 0.45
C MET A 282 -4.55 -1.42 -0.84
N GLN A 283 -5.03 -0.78 -1.91
CA GLN A 283 -4.40 -0.83 -3.22
C GLN A 283 -4.62 0.46 -4.01
N ASN A 284 -3.69 0.77 -4.90
CA ASN A 284 -3.86 1.84 -5.89
C ASN A 284 -4.61 1.36 -7.14
N SER A 285 -4.75 2.26 -8.13
CA SER A 285 -5.41 1.99 -9.41
C SER A 285 -4.42 1.80 -10.57
N ALA A 286 -3.19 1.36 -10.30
CA ALA A 286 -2.16 1.22 -11.33
C ALA A 286 -2.52 0.13 -12.37
N LEU A 287 -2.38 0.45 -13.65
CA LEU A 287 -2.72 -0.45 -14.77
C LEU A 287 -1.84 -1.69 -14.84
N ALA A 288 -0.56 -1.59 -14.42
CA ALA A 288 0.37 -2.72 -14.39
C ALA A 288 -0.03 -3.81 -13.36
N GLY A 289 -0.95 -3.47 -12.46
CA GLY A 289 -1.49 -4.29 -11.39
C GLY A 289 -1.74 -3.39 -10.19
N PRO A 290 -2.92 -3.43 -9.54
CA PRO A 290 -3.09 -2.72 -8.28
C PRO A 290 -1.99 -3.13 -7.30
N PHE A 291 -1.23 -2.17 -6.82
CA PHE A 291 -0.17 -2.39 -5.83
C PHE A 291 -0.61 -1.85 -4.48
N GLY A 292 -0.15 -2.50 -3.42
CA GLY A 292 -0.39 -2.03 -2.07
C GLY A 292 0.03 -3.06 -1.02
N GLY A 293 -0.82 -3.24 -0.03
CA GLY A 293 -0.56 -4.18 1.06
C GLY A 293 -1.80 -4.46 1.89
N SER A 294 -1.61 -5.26 2.92
CA SER A 294 -2.67 -5.67 3.83
C SER A 294 -2.17 -5.76 5.26
N ALA A 295 -3.09 -5.59 6.22
CA ALA A 295 -2.81 -5.68 7.65
C ALA A 295 -3.93 -6.43 8.39
N ALA A 296 -3.57 -7.07 9.50
CA ALA A 296 -4.51 -7.77 10.37
C ALA A 296 -4.80 -6.95 11.63
N PHE A 297 -6.06 -6.97 12.06
CA PHE A 297 -6.50 -6.28 13.27
C PHE A 297 -7.70 -6.96 13.91
N THR A 298 -8.01 -6.52 15.12
CA THR A 298 -9.26 -6.85 15.82
C THR A 298 -10.06 -5.58 16.08
N GLN A 299 -11.35 -5.71 16.36
CA GLN A 299 -12.17 -4.58 16.77
C GLN A 299 -11.97 -4.26 18.24
N SER A 300 -11.98 -2.95 18.57
CA SER A 300 -12.19 -2.56 19.96
C SER A 300 -13.57 -3.02 20.45
N ALA A 301 -13.71 -3.20 21.76
CA ALA A 301 -14.99 -3.60 22.35
C ALA A 301 -16.11 -2.58 22.04
N ALA A 302 -15.79 -1.29 22.05
CA ALA A 302 -16.74 -0.22 21.72
C ALA A 302 -17.12 -0.24 20.23
N ALA A 303 -16.15 -0.45 19.33
CA ALA A 303 -16.41 -0.57 17.90
C ALA A 303 -17.33 -1.75 17.59
N LYS A 304 -17.06 -2.91 18.16
CA LYS A 304 -17.89 -4.11 18.02
C LYS A 304 -19.30 -3.89 18.55
N LYS A 305 -19.45 -3.24 19.72
CA LYS A 305 -20.75 -2.89 20.30
C LYS A 305 -21.57 -2.02 19.34
N ARG A 306 -20.99 -0.94 18.80
CA ARG A 306 -21.71 -0.06 17.86
C ARG A 306 -22.10 -0.77 16.57
N ALA A 307 -21.26 -1.68 16.05
CA ALA A 307 -21.61 -2.48 14.89
C ALA A 307 -22.82 -3.40 15.16
N VAL A 308 -22.85 -4.07 16.32
CA VAL A 308 -23.99 -4.91 16.72
C VAL A 308 -25.25 -4.08 16.91
N GLU A 309 -25.16 -2.93 17.58
CA GLU A 309 -26.30 -2.01 17.77
C GLU A 309 -26.84 -1.48 16.44
N TYR A 310 -25.97 -1.14 15.49
CA TYR A 310 -26.37 -0.74 14.15
C TYR A 310 -27.19 -1.85 13.47
N ASN A 311 -26.71 -3.10 13.53
CA ASN A 311 -27.41 -4.24 12.93
C ASN A 311 -28.75 -4.54 13.62
N LEU A 312 -28.80 -4.44 14.95
CA LEU A 312 -30.04 -4.60 15.71
C LEU A 312 -31.07 -3.53 15.33
N ARG A 313 -30.66 -2.25 15.32
CA ARG A 313 -31.53 -1.14 14.89
C ARG A 313 -32.06 -1.34 13.48
N LYS A 314 -31.19 -1.74 12.54
CA LYS A 314 -31.59 -2.02 11.14
C LYS A 314 -32.63 -3.15 11.06
N ARG A 315 -32.47 -4.20 11.87
CA ARG A 315 -33.46 -5.30 11.98
C ARG A 315 -34.78 -4.84 12.61
N HIS A 316 -34.73 -4.02 13.66
CA HIS A 316 -35.93 -3.48 14.30
C HIS A 316 -36.71 -2.54 13.37
N MET A 317 -36.01 -1.70 12.59
CA MET A 317 -36.62 -0.87 11.55
C MET A 317 -37.23 -1.73 10.44
N ALA A 318 -36.51 -2.76 9.96
CA ALA A 318 -37.04 -3.69 8.95
C ALA A 318 -38.28 -4.47 9.43
N ARG A 319 -38.41 -4.68 10.74
CA ARG A 319 -39.55 -5.34 11.38
C ARG A 319 -40.67 -4.36 11.81
N GLY A 320 -40.53 -3.06 11.56
CA GLY A 320 -41.51 -2.04 11.95
C GLY A 320 -41.63 -1.78 13.45
N ILE A 321 -40.66 -2.24 14.25
CA ILE A 321 -40.65 -2.07 15.72
C ILE A 321 -40.15 -0.67 16.11
N LEU A 322 -39.24 -0.10 15.32
CA LEU A 322 -38.81 1.30 15.44
C LEU A 322 -39.39 2.07 14.26
N GLY A 323 -39.97 3.26 14.51
CA GLY A 323 -40.42 4.16 13.46
C GLY A 323 -39.31 4.46 12.45
N LYS A 324 -39.69 4.69 11.18
CA LYS A 324 -38.71 5.11 10.16
C LYS A 324 -37.99 6.38 10.64
N PRO A 325 -36.67 6.50 10.46
CA PRO A 325 -36.01 7.77 10.72
C PRO A 325 -36.64 8.83 9.79
N GLU A 326 -37.13 9.91 10.39
CA GLU A 326 -37.57 11.12 9.68
C GLU A 326 -36.39 11.79 8.99
#